data_AF-A0A194QET2-F1
#
_entry.id   AF-A0A194QET2-F1
#
_cell.length_a   1.000
_cell.length_b   1.000
_cell.length_c   1.000
_cell.angle_alpha   90.00
_cell.angle_beta   90.00
_cell.angle_gamma   90.00
#
_symmetry.space_group_name_H-M   'P 1'
#
loop_
_entity.id
_entity.type
_entity.pdbx_description
1 polymer ?
#
loop_
_entity_poly.entity_id
_entity_poly.type
_entity_poly.pdbx_seq_one_letter_code
_entity_poly.pdbx_strand_id
1 'polypeptide(L)'
;MAHFPDIEEKLREEMENAAQVGETRSRLAAETAEKAQLITALLPAAQDAASYDLNEMLNRYKEVILLNEELLTGCHVRRATQEQAVNSLKNLHIILRQAARLRVGKYSKAVVAACRKAVQDNNTDALIKILQAGNC
;
A
#
# COMPACT_ATOMS: atom_id res chain seq x y z
N MET A 1 20.01 5.35 27.96
CA MET A 1 19.35 4.86 26.73
C MET A 1 18.60 3.60 27.09
N ALA A 2 17.33 3.49 26.68
CA ALA A 2 16.59 2.24 26.81
C ALA A 2 16.84 1.41 25.55
N HIS A 3 17.30 0.17 25.70
CA HIS A 3 17.59 -0.73 24.59
C HIS A 3 16.66 -1.95 24.70
N PHE A 4 15.91 -2.20 23.64
CA PHE A 4 14.93 -3.29 23.57
C PHE A 4 15.11 -4.03 22.25
N PRO A 5 16.18 -4.85 22.12
CA PRO A 5 16.58 -5.45 20.84
C PRO A 5 15.45 -6.23 20.16
N ASP A 6 14.70 -7.04 20.90
CA ASP A 6 13.58 -7.83 20.37
C ASP A 6 12.45 -6.97 19.77
N ILE A 7 12.24 -5.76 20.29
CA ILE A 7 11.21 -4.83 19.80
C ILE A 7 11.73 -4.06 18.59
N GLU A 8 13.00 -3.68 18.62
CA GLU A 8 13.67 -3.03 17.50
C GLU A 8 13.70 -3.94 16.27
N GLU A 9 14.00 -5.23 16.44
CA GLU A 9 13.98 -6.24 15.38
C GLU A 9 12.57 -6.40 14.79
N LYS A 10 11.56 -6.68 15.62
CA LYS A 10 10.15 -6.78 15.17
C LYS A 10 9.66 -5.53 14.46
N LEU A 11 10.13 -4.36 14.90
CA LEU A 11 9.75 -3.10 14.27
C LEU A 11 10.42 -2.93 12.89
N ARG A 12 11.67 -3.38 12.72
CA ARG A 12 12.33 -3.40 11.41
C ARG A 12 11.57 -4.32 10.45
N GLU A 13 11.23 -5.53 10.89
CA GLU A 13 10.46 -6.50 10.09
C GLU A 13 9.10 -5.92 9.66
N GLU A 14 8.33 -5.33 10.59
CA GLU A 14 7.01 -4.77 10.27
C GLU A 14 7.10 -3.50 9.40
N MET A 15 8.16 -2.71 9.54
CA MET A 15 8.45 -1.58 8.64
C MET A 15 8.75 -2.06 7.22
N GLU A 16 9.58 -3.09 7.07
CA GLU A 16 9.91 -3.68 5.77
C GLU A 16 8.67 -4.27 5.10
N ASN A 17 7.87 -5.03 5.85
CA ASN A 17 6.58 -5.56 5.38
C ASN A 17 5.64 -4.43 4.94
N ALA A 18 5.52 -3.37 5.74
CA ALA A 18 4.67 -2.22 5.40
C ALA A 18 5.16 -1.50 4.13
N ALA A 19 6.47 -1.37 3.94
CA ALA A 19 7.07 -0.78 2.75
C ALA A 19 6.77 -1.62 1.49
N GLN A 20 7.01 -2.94 1.55
CA GLN A 20 6.77 -3.86 0.43
C GLN A 20 5.29 -3.91 0.02
N VAL A 21 4.38 -3.94 1.01
CA VAL A 21 2.94 -3.91 0.76
C VAL A 21 2.52 -2.56 0.18
N GLY A 22 3.12 -1.46 0.66
CA GLY A 22 2.89 -0.11 0.13
C GLY A 22 3.30 0.03 -1.34
N GLU A 23 4.48 -0.47 -1.69
CA GLU A 23 4.99 -0.50 -3.08
C GLU A 23 4.08 -1.34 -3.97
N THR A 24 3.77 -2.57 -3.55
CA THR A 24 2.87 -3.48 -4.29
C THR A 24 1.50 -2.84 -4.53
N ARG A 25 0.94 -2.17 -3.51
CA ARG A 25 -0.33 -1.45 -3.63
C ARG A 25 -0.24 -0.32 -4.67
N SER A 26 0.84 0.47 -4.64
CA SER A 26 1.04 1.58 -5.57
C SER A 26 1.12 1.08 -7.02
N ARG A 27 1.90 0.01 -7.24
CA ARG A 27 2.03 -0.63 -8.54
C ARG A 27 0.69 -1.17 -9.05
N LEU A 28 -0.05 -1.93 -8.25
CA LEU A 28 -1.36 -2.47 -8.62
C LEU A 28 -2.40 -1.38 -8.90
N ALA A 29 -2.32 -0.25 -8.20
CA ALA A 29 -3.18 0.90 -8.45
C ALA A 29 -2.90 1.52 -9.83
N ALA A 30 -1.63 1.69 -10.19
CA ALA A 30 -1.21 2.18 -11.51
C ALA A 30 -1.65 1.21 -12.63
N GLU A 31 -1.38 -0.09 -12.48
CA GLU A 31 -1.77 -1.12 -13.46
C GLU A 31 -3.30 -1.19 -13.66
N THR A 32 -4.08 -1.04 -12.58
CA THR A 32 -5.55 -0.97 -12.69
C THR A 32 -5.97 0.29 -13.47
N ALA A 33 -5.38 1.44 -13.15
CA ALA A 33 -5.74 2.71 -13.77
C ALA A 33 -5.43 2.71 -15.27
N GLU A 34 -4.27 2.16 -15.66
CA GLU A 34 -3.90 2.00 -17.07
C GLU A 34 -4.90 1.13 -17.83
N LYS A 35 -5.27 -0.05 -17.29
CA LYS A 35 -6.29 -0.92 -17.91
C LYS A 35 -7.64 -0.22 -18.06
N ALA A 36 -8.07 0.52 -17.03
CA ALA A 36 -9.32 1.27 -17.09
C ALA A 36 -9.28 2.37 -18.18
N GLN A 37 -8.13 3.03 -18.34
CA GLN A 37 -7.93 4.02 -19.42
C GLN A 37 -7.98 3.36 -20.80
N LEU A 38 -7.33 2.21 -20.99
CA LEU A 38 -7.38 1.45 -22.24
C LEU A 38 -8.81 1.05 -22.61
N ILE A 39 -9.58 0.50 -21.66
CA ILE A 39 -10.99 0.15 -21.88
C ILE A 39 -11.81 1.39 -22.28
N THR A 40 -11.60 2.52 -21.60
CA THR A 40 -12.31 3.78 -21.88
C THR A 40 -12.02 4.31 -23.29
N ALA A 41 -10.82 4.05 -23.82
CA ALA A 41 -10.43 4.43 -25.19
C ALA A 41 -10.92 3.43 -26.24
N LEU A 42 -10.84 2.13 -25.95
CA LEU A 42 -11.16 1.05 -26.89
C LEU A 42 -12.65 0.83 -27.08
N LEU A 43 -13.47 1.03 -26.05
CA LEU A 43 -14.91 0.79 -26.13
C LEU A 43 -15.62 1.71 -27.17
N PRO A 44 -15.40 3.04 -27.18
CA PRO A 44 -15.93 3.89 -28.25
C PRO A 44 -15.40 3.50 -29.64
N ALA A 45 -14.11 3.18 -29.75
CA ALA A 45 -13.51 2.77 -31.02
C ALA A 45 -14.08 1.43 -31.56
N ALA A 46 -14.46 0.51 -30.67
CA ALA A 46 -15.16 -0.71 -31.03
C ALA A 46 -16.58 -0.40 -31.55
N GLN A 47 -17.28 0.52 -30.89
CA GLN A 47 -18.62 0.93 -31.27
C GLN A 47 -18.65 1.67 -32.61
N ASP A 48 -17.65 2.52 -32.88
CA ASP A 48 -17.52 3.22 -34.16
C ASP A 48 -17.29 2.24 -35.32
N ALA A 49 -16.52 1.17 -35.09
CA ALA A 49 -16.24 0.13 -36.09
C ALA A 49 -17.51 -0.59 -36.56
N ALA A 50 -18.53 -0.68 -35.72
CA ALA A 50 -19.83 -1.28 -36.07
C ALA A 50 -20.48 -0.64 -37.31
N SER A 51 -20.14 0.63 -37.58
CA SER A 51 -20.71 1.38 -38.69
C SER A 51 -20.13 1.02 -40.06
N TYR A 52 -18.97 0.36 -40.11
CA TYR A 52 -18.26 0.09 -41.37
C TYR A 52 -17.65 -1.31 -41.49
N ASP A 53 -17.31 -1.99 -40.39
CA ASP A 53 -16.76 -3.35 -40.41
C ASP A 53 -17.12 -4.15 -39.14
N LEU A 54 -18.03 -5.11 -39.29
CA LEU A 54 -18.48 -5.97 -38.20
C LEU A 54 -17.39 -6.94 -37.69
N ASN A 55 -16.45 -7.37 -38.54
CA ASN A 55 -15.37 -8.25 -38.11
C ASN A 55 -14.37 -7.49 -37.24
N GLU A 56 -14.03 -6.27 -37.65
CA GLU A 56 -13.17 -5.38 -36.87
C GLU A 56 -13.83 -5.01 -35.54
N MET A 57 -15.12 -4.69 -35.55
CA MET A 57 -15.91 -4.46 -34.33
C MET A 57 -15.82 -5.65 -33.36
N LEU A 58 -16.06 -6.87 -33.85
CA LEU A 58 -15.99 -8.08 -33.03
C LEU A 58 -14.60 -8.32 -32.43
N ASN A 59 -13.54 -8.05 -33.18
CA ASN A 59 -12.17 -8.18 -32.69
C ASN A 59 -11.88 -7.18 -31.57
N ARG A 60 -12.26 -5.91 -31.73
CA ARG A 60 -12.09 -4.88 -30.68
C ARG A 60 -12.91 -5.19 -29.44
N TYR A 61 -14.14 -5.68 -29.58
CA TYR A 61 -14.94 -6.11 -28.42
C TYR A 61 -14.32 -7.27 -27.67
N LYS A 62 -13.70 -8.25 -28.36
CA LYS A 62 -12.97 -9.33 -27.69
C LYS A 62 -11.82 -8.79 -26.84
N GLU A 63 -11.08 -7.82 -27.36
CA GLU A 63 -10.00 -7.17 -26.62
C GLU A 63 -10.52 -6.40 -25.39
N VAL A 64 -11.62 -5.65 -25.54
CA VAL A 64 -12.27 -4.96 -24.41
C VAL A 64 -12.74 -5.96 -23.34
N ILE A 65 -13.33 -7.09 -23.74
CA ILE A 65 -13.77 -8.14 -22.81
C ILE A 65 -12.58 -8.73 -22.05
N LEU A 66 -11.50 -9.07 -22.74
CA LEU A 66 -10.28 -9.60 -22.13
C LEU A 66 -9.69 -8.61 -21.11
N LEU A 67 -9.53 -7.35 -21.51
CA LEU A 67 -9.03 -6.29 -20.63
C LEU A 67 -9.92 -6.07 -19.41
N ASN A 68 -11.24 -6.21 -19.57
CA ASN A 68 -12.20 -6.08 -18.47
C ASN A 68 -12.08 -7.24 -17.47
N GLU A 69 -11.91 -8.48 -17.94
CA GLU A 69 -11.66 -9.64 -17.07
C GLU A 69 -10.36 -9.49 -16.28
N GLU A 70 -9.30 -9.00 -16.93
CA GLU A 70 -8.03 -8.68 -16.27
C GLU A 70 -8.18 -7.54 -15.26
N LEU A 71 -8.94 -6.49 -15.59
CA LEU A 71 -9.22 -5.36 -14.70
C LEU A 71 -9.98 -5.81 -13.45
N LEU A 72 -10.97 -6.69 -13.60
CA LEU A 72 -11.73 -7.25 -12.48
C LEU A 72 -10.82 -8.07 -11.56
N THR A 73 -10.00 -8.94 -12.15
CA THR A 73 -8.97 -9.70 -11.41
C THR A 73 -8.01 -8.77 -10.66
N GLY A 74 -7.51 -7.73 -11.33
CA GLY A 74 -6.65 -6.71 -10.73
C GLY A 74 -7.32 -5.96 -9.59
N CYS A 75 -8.62 -5.64 -9.69
CA CYS A 75 -9.39 -5.03 -8.62
C CYS A 75 -9.51 -5.95 -7.40
N HIS A 76 -9.69 -7.25 -7.60
CA HIS A 76 -9.72 -8.23 -6.51
C HIS A 76 -8.38 -8.31 -5.78
N VAL A 77 -7.28 -8.42 -6.52
CA VAL A 77 -5.93 -8.44 -5.93
C VAL A 77 -5.64 -7.12 -5.19
N ARG A 78 -5.95 -5.97 -5.80
CA ARG A 78 -5.77 -4.66 -5.16
C ARG A 78 -6.53 -4.54 -3.85
N ARG A 79 -7.76 -5.06 -3.78
CA ARG A 79 -8.55 -5.09 -2.54
C ARG A 79 -7.87 -5.94 -1.46
N ALA A 80 -7.42 -7.15 -1.81
CA ALA A 80 -6.69 -8.01 -0.88
C ALA A 80 -5.39 -7.34 -0.38
N THR A 81 -4.62 -6.72 -1.27
CA THR A 81 -3.41 -5.96 -0.88
C THR A 81 -3.74 -4.77 0.02
N GLN A 82 -4.86 -4.08 -0.20
CA GLN A 82 -5.29 -2.98 0.67
C GLN A 82 -5.64 -3.49 2.08
N GLU A 83 -6.29 -4.64 2.20
CA GLU A 83 -6.56 -5.28 3.50
C GLU A 83 -5.26 -5.67 4.21
N GLN A 84 -4.30 -6.25 3.48
CA GLN A 84 -2.96 -6.55 4.00
C GLN A 84 -2.25 -5.28 4.50
N ALA A 85 -2.29 -4.18 3.73
CA ALA A 85 -1.70 -2.91 4.11
C ALA A 85 -2.28 -2.36 5.41
N VAL A 86 -3.61 -2.43 5.56
CA VAL A 86 -4.30 -2.01 6.79
C VAL A 86 -3.87 -2.87 7.97
N ASN A 87 -3.69 -4.18 7.78
CA ASN A 87 -3.25 -5.08 8.84
C ASN A 87 -1.80 -4.81 9.26
N SER A 88 -0.87 -4.63 8.31
CA SER A 88 0.52 -4.24 8.62
C SER A 88 0.59 -2.93 9.41
N LEU A 89 -0.18 -1.92 9.02
CA LEU A 89 -0.24 -0.65 9.75
C LEU A 89 -0.82 -0.79 11.16
N LYS A 90 -1.81 -1.68 11.37
CA LYS A 90 -2.36 -1.98 12.70
C LYS A 90 -1.31 -2.66 13.59
N ASN A 91 -0.60 -3.66 13.07
CA ASN A 91 0.46 -4.37 13.80
C ASN A 91 1.56 -3.40 14.21
N LEU A 92 2.03 -2.59 13.26
CA LEU A 92 3.02 -1.56 13.52
C LEU A 92 2.55 -0.56 14.59
N HIS A 93 1.28 -0.14 14.55
CA HIS A 93 0.72 0.74 15.58
C HIS A 93 0.70 0.08 16.97
N ILE A 94 0.40 -1.21 17.06
CA ILE A 94 0.40 -1.98 18.32
C ILE A 94 1.82 -2.03 18.89
N ILE A 95 2.82 -2.39 18.08
CA ILE A 95 4.22 -2.47 18.50
C ILE A 95 4.72 -1.10 18.96
N LEU A 96 4.43 -0.03 18.22
CA LEU A 96 4.80 1.33 18.61
C LEU A 96 4.17 1.74 19.96
N ARG A 97 2.91 1.38 20.19
CA ARG A 97 2.24 1.66 21.46
C ARG A 97 2.85 0.85 22.60
N GLN A 98 3.20 -0.42 22.38
CA GLN A 98 3.87 -1.26 23.38
C GLN A 98 5.25 -0.69 23.73
N ALA A 99 6.04 -0.34 22.72
CA ALA A 99 7.36 0.27 22.88
C ALA A 99 7.28 1.60 23.63
N ALA A 100 6.25 2.43 23.36
CA ALA A 100 6.01 3.67 24.08
C ALA A 100 5.56 3.47 25.54
N ARG A 101 4.86 2.37 25.85
CA ARG A 101 4.42 2.02 27.23
C ARG A 101 5.54 1.46 28.09
N LEU A 102 6.51 0.78 27.49
CA LEU A 102 7.72 0.30 28.18
C LEU A 102 8.60 1.45 28.68
N ARG A 103 8.37 2.67 28.18
CA ARG A 103 8.96 3.90 28.71
C ARG A 103 8.02 4.53 29.74
N VAL A 104 8.50 4.71 30.95
CA VAL A 104 7.76 5.37 32.04
C VAL A 104 7.67 6.88 31.76
N GLY A 105 6.49 7.44 31.51
CA GLY A 105 6.24 8.88 31.68
C GLY A 105 5.41 9.63 30.62
N LYS A 106 5.29 10.95 30.87
CA LYS A 106 4.46 11.98 30.19
C LYS A 106 4.69 12.15 28.67
N TYR A 107 5.71 11.52 28.08
CA TYR A 107 6.16 11.73 26.69
C TYR A 107 5.61 10.72 25.66
N SER A 108 4.74 9.77 26.07
CA SER A 108 4.26 8.72 25.16
C SER A 108 3.52 9.23 23.92
N LYS A 109 2.78 10.35 24.03
CA LYS A 109 2.08 10.96 22.87
C LYS A 109 3.04 11.55 21.84
N ALA A 110 4.08 12.25 22.30
CA ALA A 110 5.09 12.86 21.42
C ALA A 110 5.90 11.80 20.68
N VAL A 111 6.29 10.73 21.39
CA VAL A 111 6.97 9.56 20.80
C VAL A 111 6.09 8.90 19.75
N VAL A 112 4.81 8.64 20.04
CA VAL A 112 3.90 8.04 19.05
C VAL A 112 3.71 8.93 17.82
N ALA A 113 3.63 10.26 17.99
CA ALA A 113 3.53 11.20 16.88
C ALA A 113 4.80 11.22 16.01
N ALA A 114 5.97 11.27 16.64
CA ALA A 114 7.26 11.22 15.96
C ALA A 114 7.46 9.88 15.22
N CYS A 115 7.04 8.77 15.83
CA CYS A 115 7.07 7.45 15.19
C CYS A 115 6.14 7.39 13.98
N ARG A 116 4.91 7.92 14.07
CA ARG A 116 4.00 8.00 12.92
C ARG A 116 4.61 8.79 11.76
N LYS A 117 5.33 9.88 12.05
CA LYS A 117 6.03 10.66 11.04
C LYS A 117 7.16 9.87 10.39
N ALA A 118 8.00 9.20 11.20
CA ALA A 118 9.06 8.35 10.67
C ALA A 118 8.53 7.19 9.81
N VAL A 119 7.36 6.63 10.13
CA VAL A 119 6.67 5.64 9.29
C VAL A 119 6.19 6.24 7.98
N GLN A 120 5.61 7.45 7.99
CA GLN A 120 5.21 8.16 6.77
C GLN A 120 6.40 8.46 5.86
N ASP A 121 7.54 8.81 6.45
CA ASP A 121 8.79 9.12 5.75
C ASP A 121 9.58 7.86 5.37
N ASN A 122 9.06 6.66 5.67
CA ASN A 122 9.73 5.35 5.51
C ASN A 122 11.15 5.31 6.11
N ASN A 123 11.34 5.96 7.26
CA ASN A 123 12.64 6.16 7.89
C ASN A 123 12.77 5.29 9.17
N THR A 124 13.11 4.02 8.97
CA THR A 124 13.25 3.02 10.03
C THR A 124 14.34 3.40 11.05
N ASP A 125 15.44 4.03 10.61
CA ASP A 125 16.50 4.43 11.52
C ASP A 125 16.10 5.62 12.40
N ALA A 126 15.34 6.59 11.85
CA ALA A 126 14.76 7.66 12.66
C ALA A 126 13.75 7.09 13.66
N LEU A 127 12.93 6.12 13.25
CA LEU A 127 11.96 5.44 14.10
C LEU A 127 12.64 4.77 15.31
N ILE A 128 13.71 4.02 15.07
CA ILE A 128 14.50 3.36 16.11
C ILE A 128 15.20 4.39 16.98
N LYS A 129 15.79 5.44 16.41
CA LYS A 129 16.40 6.53 17.18
C LYS A 129 15.39 7.24 18.08
N ILE A 130 14.17 7.50 17.62
CA ILE A 130 13.09 8.08 18.45
C ILE A 130 12.77 7.12 19.62
N LEU A 131 12.72 5.81 19.33
CA LEU A 131 12.50 4.75 20.31
C LEU A 131 13.69 4.46 21.23
N GLN A 132 14.90 4.90 20.91
CA GLN A 132 16.11 4.78 21.73
C GLN A 132 16.42 6.06 22.51
N ALA A 133 16.15 7.24 21.91
CA ALA A 133 16.48 8.55 22.44
C ALA A 133 15.51 8.99 23.54
N GLY A 134 14.19 9.03 23.29
CA GLY A 134 13.15 9.31 24.31
C GLY A 134 13.24 10.62 25.12
N ASN A 135 14.37 11.30 25.07
CA ASN A 135 14.74 12.53 25.73
C ASN A 135 15.29 13.47 24.64
N CYS A 136 14.50 14.49 24.31
CA CYS A 136 14.89 15.89 24.36
C CYS A 136 13.65 16.66 24.80
#